data_AF-A0A7W3W1G7-F1
#
_entry.id   AF-A0A7W3W1G7-F1
#
_cell.length_a   1.000
_cell.length_b   1.000
_cell.length_c   1.000
_cell.angle_alpha   90.00
_cell.angle_beta   90.00
_cell.angle_gamma   90.00
#
_symmetry.space_group_name_H-M   'P 1'
#
loop_
_entity.id
_entity.type
_entity.pdbx_description
1 polymer ?
#
loop_
_entity_poly.entity_id
_entity_poly.type
_entity_poly.pdbx_seq_one_letter_code
_entity_poly.pdbx_strand_id
1 'polypeptide(L)'
;MTDAVTDEAAASDAAAFQVPGTAVLAMGGGDDGAESLAVWHVSVAGALTGAWVTPVAEVFGARAAARRVLAFLERRAVAAVYPEKVPGWLEQLTGAADLPERNGWWKRQEFSPAEAFGEIVERRRRYADTVEEERARNKAITELEWVHELSDSVEIGCFEDLRRVAGVRPAVGNPVVSEALTIARTLRWVVSVWAETEKVKNRRRYVREAHGEAEPLPPSWLSAVQVASETRLPL
;
A
#
# COMPACT_ATOMS: atom_id res chain seq x y z
N MET A 1 16.26 -43.40 -7.41
CA MET A 1 15.94 -42.82 -8.72
C MET A 1 14.47 -42.42 -8.65
N THR A 2 14.02 -41.40 -7.91
CA THR A 2 14.48 -39.97 -7.85
C THR A 2 14.77 -39.43 -9.24
N ASP A 3 14.33 -38.27 -9.69
CA ASP A 3 13.54 -37.10 -9.23
C ASP A 3 13.41 -36.25 -10.52
N ALA A 4 12.34 -35.48 -10.76
CA ALA A 4 12.41 -34.20 -11.52
C ALA A 4 11.07 -33.59 -11.94
N VAL A 5 10.12 -34.31 -12.55
CA VAL A 5 9.15 -33.59 -13.43
C VAL A 5 7.88 -33.13 -12.70
N THR A 6 7.53 -33.72 -11.56
CA THR A 6 6.49 -33.21 -10.64
C THR A 6 6.88 -31.87 -9.99
N ASP A 7 8.15 -31.48 -10.10
CA ASP A 7 8.76 -30.28 -9.53
C ASP A 7 8.61 -29.04 -10.45
N GLU A 8 8.21 -29.21 -11.71
CA GLU A 8 8.30 -28.15 -12.74
C GLU A 8 6.95 -27.51 -13.10
N ALA A 9 5.83 -28.22 -12.91
CA ALA A 9 4.50 -27.66 -13.16
C ALA A 9 4.04 -26.70 -12.04
N ALA A 10 4.50 -26.91 -10.80
CA ALA A 10 4.27 -26.03 -9.64
C ALA A 10 5.22 -24.81 -9.61
N ALA A 11 6.26 -24.76 -10.46
CA ALA A 11 6.96 -23.51 -10.77
C ALA A 11 6.08 -22.49 -11.52
N SER A 12 4.90 -22.91 -12.01
CA SER A 12 3.87 -21.99 -12.51
C SER A 12 2.80 -21.66 -11.46
N ASP A 13 3.07 -21.91 -10.18
CA ASP A 13 2.83 -20.85 -9.21
C ASP A 13 3.68 -19.64 -9.66
N ALA A 14 3.14 -18.87 -10.60
CA ALA A 14 3.61 -17.55 -10.98
C ALA A 14 2.83 -16.43 -10.26
N ALA A 15 2.35 -16.50 -9.02
CA ALA A 15 2.33 -17.53 -7.96
C ALA A 15 2.50 -16.96 -6.55
N ALA A 16 1.75 -15.96 -6.16
CA ALA A 16 0.58 -15.51 -6.89
C ALA A 16 0.62 -14.02 -7.09
N PHE A 17 1.16 -13.30 -6.11
CA PHE A 17 0.77 -11.93 -5.91
C PHE A 17 1.76 -11.17 -5.02
N GLN A 18 2.93 -10.92 -5.62
CA GLN A 18 4.01 -9.97 -5.30
C GLN A 18 4.09 -9.49 -3.83
N VAL A 19 4.75 -10.30 -3.00
CA VAL A 19 5.35 -9.89 -1.73
C VAL A 19 6.78 -9.40 -2.02
N PRO A 20 7.27 -8.33 -1.37
CA PRO A 20 6.55 -7.53 -0.39
C PRO A 20 5.54 -6.60 -1.08
N GLY A 21 4.47 -6.27 -0.38
CA GLY A 21 3.35 -5.52 -0.92
C GLY A 21 2.47 -4.98 0.19
N THR A 22 1.28 -4.52 -0.17
CA THR A 22 0.30 -3.95 0.75
C THR A 22 -0.98 -4.75 0.71
N ALA A 23 -1.51 -5.10 1.88
CA ALA A 23 -2.87 -5.54 2.06
C ALA A 23 -3.75 -4.33 2.42
N VAL A 24 -4.81 -4.17 1.66
CA VAL A 24 -5.87 -3.22 1.91
C VAL A 24 -6.99 -3.93 2.66
N LEU A 25 -7.39 -3.38 3.79
CA LEU A 25 -8.50 -3.89 4.60
C LEU A 25 -9.70 -2.97 4.52
N ALA A 26 -10.88 -3.55 4.32
CA ALA A 26 -12.16 -2.87 4.45
C ALA A 26 -13.17 -3.81 5.11
N MET A 27 -14.08 -3.27 5.91
CA MET A 27 -15.16 -4.03 6.55
C MET A 27 -16.48 -3.28 6.35
N GLY A 28 -17.51 -4.00 5.91
CA GLY A 28 -18.81 -3.40 5.61
C GLY A 28 -19.79 -4.41 5.03
N GLY A 29 -20.90 -3.92 4.48
CA GLY A 29 -21.94 -4.78 3.90
C GLY A 29 -21.45 -5.60 2.70
N GLY A 30 -21.71 -6.91 2.76
CA GLY A 30 -21.53 -7.90 1.71
C GLY A 30 -22.72 -7.98 0.74
N ASP A 31 -22.64 -8.91 -0.23
CA ASP A 31 -23.65 -9.05 -1.30
C ASP A 31 -24.98 -9.59 -0.79
N ASP A 32 -24.94 -10.32 0.32
CA ASP A 32 -26.08 -10.87 1.05
C ASP A 32 -26.62 -9.89 2.11
N GLY A 33 -26.06 -8.69 2.20
CA GLY A 33 -26.37 -7.70 3.23
C GLY A 33 -25.76 -8.01 4.61
N ALA A 34 -25.07 -9.13 4.77
CA ALA A 34 -24.32 -9.44 5.99
C ALA A 34 -22.97 -8.73 5.98
N GLU A 35 -22.40 -8.48 7.15
CA GLU A 35 -21.09 -7.84 7.24
C GLU A 35 -19.98 -8.78 6.72
N SER A 36 -19.07 -8.23 5.93
CA SER A 36 -17.96 -8.93 5.30
C SER A 36 -16.65 -8.17 5.49
N LEU A 37 -15.57 -8.92 5.57
CA LEU A 37 -14.20 -8.42 5.55
C LEU A 37 -13.62 -8.61 4.14
N ALA A 38 -13.09 -7.53 3.58
CA ALA A 38 -12.40 -7.48 2.32
C ALA A 38 -10.89 -7.34 2.54
N VAL A 39 -10.10 -8.16 1.82
CA VAL A 39 -8.65 -8.07 1.74
C VAL A 39 -8.25 -7.93 0.28
N TRP A 40 -7.55 -6.85 -0.07
CA TRP A 40 -7.02 -6.60 -1.42
C TRP A 40 -5.50 -6.50 -1.38
N HIS A 41 -4.80 -7.15 -2.30
CA HIS A 41 -3.36 -6.99 -2.41
C HIS A 41 -2.98 -5.97 -3.46
N VAL A 42 -2.03 -5.11 -3.11
CA VAL A 42 -1.42 -4.10 -3.96
C VAL A 42 0.09 -4.32 -3.93
N SER A 43 0.70 -4.52 -5.10
CA SER A 43 2.17 -4.64 -5.20
C SER A 43 2.86 -3.30 -4.92
N VAL A 44 4.18 -3.32 -4.72
CA VAL A 44 4.99 -2.09 -4.65
C VAL A 44 4.87 -1.20 -5.89
N ALA A 45 4.48 -1.76 -7.04
CA ALA A 45 4.22 -1.02 -8.27
C ALA A 45 2.78 -0.48 -8.38
N GLY A 46 1.95 -0.67 -7.34
CA GLY A 46 0.55 -0.26 -7.33
C GLY A 46 -0.39 -1.19 -8.13
N ALA A 47 0.10 -2.34 -8.61
CA ALA A 47 -0.75 -3.30 -9.32
C ALA A 47 -1.62 -4.09 -8.35
N LEU A 48 -2.90 -4.28 -8.71
CA LEU A 48 -3.81 -5.17 -7.98
C LEU A 48 -3.39 -6.61 -8.20
N THR A 49 -3.21 -7.33 -7.09
CA THR A 49 -2.63 -8.66 -7.06
C THR A 49 -3.51 -9.59 -6.22
N GLY A 50 -4.82 -9.56 -6.38
CA GLY A 50 -5.70 -10.48 -5.66
C GLY A 50 -6.58 -9.81 -4.64
N ALA A 51 -7.68 -10.51 -4.35
CA ALA A 51 -8.84 -10.00 -3.65
C ALA A 51 -9.59 -11.16 -2.99
N TRP A 52 -9.98 -10.97 -1.74
CA TRP A 52 -10.76 -11.93 -0.97
C TRP A 52 -11.84 -11.17 -0.19
N VAL A 53 -13.05 -11.71 -0.20
CA VAL A 53 -14.17 -11.22 0.61
C VAL A 53 -14.65 -12.41 1.41
N THR A 54 -14.79 -12.24 2.73
CA THR A 54 -15.22 -13.32 3.60
C THR A 54 -16.20 -12.77 4.64
N PRO A 55 -17.33 -13.45 4.91
CA PRO A 55 -18.28 -13.01 5.93
C PRO A 55 -17.61 -12.86 7.30
N VAL A 56 -17.92 -11.77 8.00
CA VAL A 56 -17.38 -11.46 9.33
C VAL A 56 -17.71 -12.58 10.34
N ALA A 57 -18.93 -13.12 10.26
CA ALA A 57 -19.37 -14.23 11.12
C ALA A 57 -18.52 -15.49 10.93
N GLU A 58 -18.05 -15.76 9.71
CA GLU A 58 -17.17 -16.89 9.43
C GLU A 58 -15.75 -16.62 9.93
N VAL A 59 -15.20 -15.45 9.56
CA VAL A 59 -13.82 -15.05 9.88
C VAL A 59 -13.57 -15.02 11.38
N PHE A 60 -14.48 -14.44 12.16
CA PHE A 60 -14.33 -14.35 13.61
C PHE A 60 -14.91 -15.56 14.36
N GLY A 61 -15.74 -16.37 13.71
CA GLY A 61 -16.34 -17.57 14.30
C GLY A 61 -15.50 -18.84 14.16
N ALA A 62 -14.59 -18.90 13.18
CA ALA A 62 -13.85 -20.11 12.85
C ALA A 62 -12.33 -19.89 12.80
N ARG A 63 -11.58 -20.63 13.63
CA ARG A 63 -10.11 -20.57 13.69
C ARG A 63 -9.44 -20.73 12.32
N ALA A 64 -9.91 -21.67 11.50
CA ALA A 64 -9.33 -21.93 10.19
C ALA A 64 -9.56 -20.76 9.21
N ALA A 65 -10.71 -20.08 9.31
CA ALA A 65 -11.02 -18.91 8.47
C ALA A 65 -10.17 -17.71 8.90
N ALA A 66 -10.06 -17.44 10.20
CA ALA A 66 -9.19 -16.40 10.75
C ALA A 66 -7.73 -16.59 10.32
N ARG A 67 -7.18 -17.81 10.45
CA ARG A 67 -5.80 -18.13 10.02
C ARG A 67 -5.61 -17.92 8.52
N ARG A 68 -6.60 -18.24 7.70
CA ARG A 68 -6.56 -18.00 6.24
C ARG A 68 -6.49 -16.51 5.92
N VAL A 69 -7.31 -15.68 6.58
CA VAL A 69 -7.27 -14.22 6.40
C VAL A 69 -5.92 -13.66 6.84
N LEU A 70 -5.41 -14.10 7.99
CA LEU A 70 -4.08 -13.70 8.47
C LEU A 70 -2.96 -14.12 7.51
N ALA A 71 -3.09 -15.24 6.80
CA ALA A 71 -2.13 -15.65 5.77
C ALA A 71 -2.10 -14.68 4.57
N PHE A 72 -3.20 -14.00 4.26
CA PHE A 72 -3.22 -12.94 3.26
C PHE A 72 -2.47 -11.69 3.76
N LEU A 73 -2.59 -11.38 5.04
CA LEU A 73 -1.92 -10.24 5.69
C LEU A 73 -0.45 -10.49 5.99
N GLU A 74 -0.04 -11.74 6.13
CA GLU A 74 1.34 -12.10 6.38
C GLU A 74 2.24 -11.49 5.30
N ARG A 75 3.35 -10.89 5.75
CA ARG A 75 4.37 -10.28 4.89
C ARG A 75 3.92 -9.04 4.12
N ARG A 76 2.83 -8.37 4.51
CA ARG A 76 2.31 -7.18 3.82
C ARG A 76 2.10 -6.00 4.75
N ALA A 77 2.45 -4.82 4.27
CA ALA A 77 2.02 -3.58 4.90
C ALA A 77 0.49 -3.51 4.89
N VAL A 78 -0.10 -2.79 5.84
CA VAL A 78 -1.56 -2.69 5.98
C VAL A 78 -2.01 -1.26 5.75
N ALA A 79 -3.02 -1.09 4.91
CA ALA A 79 -3.69 0.19 4.67
C ALA A 79 -5.22 0.03 4.77
N ALA A 80 -5.90 1.05 5.28
CA ALA A 80 -7.35 1.12 5.33
C ALA A 80 -7.82 2.58 5.19
N VAL A 81 -9.10 2.81 4.88
CA VAL A 81 -9.69 4.17 4.96
C VAL A 81 -9.64 4.70 6.40
N TYR A 82 -9.93 3.80 7.35
CA TYR A 82 -10.07 4.08 8.77
C TYR A 82 -8.95 3.37 9.55
N PRO A 83 -7.71 3.87 9.52
CA PRO A 83 -6.57 3.21 10.18
C PRO A 83 -6.82 2.99 11.68
N GLU A 84 -7.60 3.85 12.34
CA GLU A 84 -7.96 3.71 13.74
C GLU A 84 -8.78 2.45 14.07
N LYS A 85 -9.47 1.86 13.09
CA LYS A 85 -10.25 0.63 13.26
C LYS A 85 -9.42 -0.64 13.06
N VAL A 86 -8.34 -0.54 12.28
CA VAL A 86 -7.51 -1.69 11.89
C VAL A 86 -6.96 -2.44 13.10
N PRO A 87 -6.42 -1.81 14.16
CA PRO A 87 -5.96 -2.52 15.34
C PRO A 87 -7.03 -3.41 15.97
N GLY A 88 -8.26 -2.92 16.09
CA GLY A 88 -9.37 -3.69 16.66
C GLY A 88 -9.73 -4.91 15.80
N TRP A 89 -9.71 -4.76 14.47
CA TRP A 89 -9.96 -5.88 13.55
C TRP A 89 -8.85 -6.94 13.61
N LEU A 90 -7.58 -6.50 13.66
CA LEU A 90 -6.43 -7.39 13.72
C LEU A 90 -6.30 -8.10 15.08
N GLU A 91 -6.67 -7.45 16.19
CA GLU A 91 -6.79 -8.08 17.51
C GLU A 91 -7.84 -9.20 17.49
N GLN A 92 -9.02 -8.93 16.95
CA GLN A 92 -10.09 -9.93 16.84
C GLN A 92 -9.69 -11.10 15.94
N LEU A 93 -9.07 -10.83 14.78
CA LEU A 93 -8.55 -11.86 13.88
C LEU A 93 -7.50 -12.75 14.57
N THR A 94 -6.56 -12.12 15.25
CA THR A 94 -5.46 -12.80 15.95
C THR A 94 -5.99 -13.67 17.10
N GLY A 95 -7.00 -13.17 17.83
CA GLY A 95 -7.72 -13.92 18.85
C GLY A 95 -8.48 -15.12 18.29
N ALA A 96 -9.24 -14.94 17.21
CA ALA A 96 -9.99 -16.02 16.56
C ALA A 96 -9.06 -17.10 15.96
N ALA A 97 -7.89 -16.70 15.44
CA ALA A 97 -6.87 -17.61 14.92
C ALA A 97 -6.07 -18.35 16.00
N ASP A 98 -6.27 -17.97 17.28
CA ASP A 98 -5.57 -18.48 18.45
C ASP A 98 -4.04 -18.42 18.29
N LEU A 99 -3.54 -17.23 17.93
CA LEU A 99 -2.10 -16.97 17.86
C LEU A 99 -1.54 -16.61 19.25
N PRO A 100 -0.29 -17.03 19.56
CA PRO A 100 0.34 -16.77 20.85
C PRO A 100 0.61 -15.29 21.10
N GLU A 101 0.98 -14.54 20.06
CA GLU A 101 1.15 -13.08 20.12
C GLU A 101 -0.15 -12.39 19.71
N ARG A 102 -0.99 -12.09 20.70
CA ARG A 102 -2.29 -11.46 20.47
C ARG A 102 -2.21 -9.97 20.11
N ASN A 103 -1.11 -9.31 20.47
CA ASN A 103 -1.07 -7.86 20.50
C ASN A 103 0.08 -7.31 19.65
N GLY A 104 -0.28 -6.77 18.48
CA GLY A 104 0.50 -5.71 17.86
C GLY A 104 1.62 -6.12 16.91
N TRP A 105 1.64 -7.37 16.42
CA TRP A 105 2.57 -7.80 15.37
C TRP A 105 2.46 -6.90 14.11
N TRP A 106 1.29 -6.30 13.87
CA TRP A 106 0.98 -5.43 12.75
C TRP A 106 1.30 -3.93 12.98
N LYS A 107 1.58 -3.49 14.21
CA LYS A 107 1.65 -2.04 14.54
C LYS A 107 2.66 -1.25 13.71
N ARG A 108 3.74 -1.91 13.28
CA ARG A 108 4.78 -1.32 12.44
C ARG A 108 4.60 -1.59 10.95
N GLN A 109 3.55 -2.32 10.58
CA GLN A 109 3.20 -2.67 9.20
C GLN A 109 2.09 -1.76 8.67
N GLU A 110 1.39 -1.04 9.54
CA GLU A 110 0.42 -0.03 9.14
C GLU A 110 1.11 1.21 8.61
N PHE A 111 0.52 1.84 7.60
CA PHE A 111 0.89 3.18 7.15
C PHE A 111 -0.35 3.96 6.70
N SER A 112 -0.25 5.30 6.74
CA SER A 112 -1.28 6.19 6.24
C SER A 112 -1.01 6.57 4.77
N PRO A 113 -1.94 6.31 3.83
CA PRO A 113 -1.80 6.78 2.46
C PRO A 113 -1.68 8.31 2.34
N ALA A 114 -2.33 9.05 3.24
CA ALA A 114 -2.27 10.51 3.27
C ALA A 114 -0.89 11.01 3.72
N GLU A 115 -0.29 10.40 4.74
CA GLU A 115 1.07 10.72 5.19
C GLU A 115 2.09 10.39 4.10
N ALA A 116 1.98 9.19 3.50
CA ALA A 116 2.84 8.78 2.39
C ALA A 116 2.77 9.77 1.21
N PHE A 117 1.59 10.31 0.91
CA PHE A 117 1.45 11.37 -0.10
C PHE A 117 2.09 12.70 0.34
N GLY A 118 1.96 13.09 1.61
CA GLY A 118 2.63 14.27 2.16
C GLY A 118 4.15 14.21 1.98
N GLU A 119 4.75 13.02 2.13
CA GLU A 119 6.17 12.80 1.87
C GLU A 119 6.54 13.06 0.39
N ILE A 120 5.63 12.77 -0.55
CA ILE A 120 5.83 13.05 -1.99
C ILE A 120 5.85 14.55 -2.24
N VAL A 121 4.88 15.28 -1.68
CA VAL A 121 4.79 16.74 -1.81
C VAL A 121 6.05 17.41 -1.29
N GLU A 122 6.49 17.01 -0.09
CA GLU A 122 7.72 17.52 0.51
C GLU A 122 8.95 17.15 -0.33
N ARG A 123 9.02 15.94 -0.88
CA ARG A 123 10.13 15.51 -1.75
C ARG A 123 10.19 16.34 -3.04
N ARG A 124 9.04 16.62 -3.68
CA ARG A 124 8.98 17.47 -4.88
C ARG A 124 9.43 18.89 -4.59
N ARG A 125 9.06 19.47 -3.45
CA ARG A 125 9.53 20.80 -3.02
C ARG A 125 11.05 20.83 -2.92
N ARG A 126 11.65 19.87 -2.23
CA ARG A 126 13.12 19.78 -2.10
C ARG A 126 13.83 19.64 -3.45
N TYR A 127 13.26 18.89 -4.39
CA TYR A 127 13.82 18.78 -5.74
C TYR A 127 13.70 20.09 -6.51
N ALA A 128 12.58 20.80 -6.39
CA ALA A 128 12.41 22.12 -6.98
C ALA A 128 13.44 23.11 -6.43
N ASP A 129 13.63 23.16 -5.10
CA ASP A 129 14.62 24.04 -4.47
C ASP A 129 16.03 23.77 -4.99
N THR A 130 16.44 22.49 -5.06
CA THR A 130 17.76 22.12 -5.59
C THR A 130 17.91 22.47 -7.08
N VAL A 131 16.85 22.32 -7.88
CA VAL A 131 16.86 22.72 -9.29
C VAL A 131 16.99 24.23 -9.41
N GLU A 132 16.29 25.03 -8.60
CA GLU A 132 16.39 26.48 -8.64
C GLU A 132 17.77 26.99 -8.19
N GLU A 133 18.37 26.39 -7.16
CA GLU A 133 19.75 26.68 -6.76
C GLU A 133 20.75 26.42 -7.89
N GLU A 134 20.59 25.30 -8.60
CA GLU A 134 21.43 24.97 -9.75
C GLU A 134 21.14 25.88 -10.96
N ARG A 135 19.88 26.27 -11.19
CA ARG A 135 19.50 27.25 -12.23
C ARG A 135 20.07 28.64 -11.96
N ALA A 136 20.23 29.03 -10.71
CA ALA A 136 20.88 30.28 -10.35
C ALA A 136 22.36 30.29 -10.79
N ARG A 137 23.02 29.13 -10.76
CA ARG A 137 24.41 28.93 -11.20
C ARG A 137 24.53 28.70 -12.71
N ASN A 138 23.55 28.03 -13.31
CA ASN A 138 23.53 27.68 -14.72
C ASN A 138 22.14 27.88 -15.35
N LYS A 139 21.98 28.96 -16.11
CA LYS A 139 20.72 29.32 -16.78
C LYS A 139 20.27 28.35 -17.87
N ALA A 140 21.12 27.41 -18.31
CA ALA A 140 20.72 26.37 -19.27
C ALA A 140 19.88 25.25 -18.63
N ILE A 141 19.80 25.18 -17.30
CA ILE A 141 18.98 24.18 -16.60
C ILE A 141 17.50 24.57 -16.72
N THR A 142 16.68 23.63 -17.17
CA THR A 142 15.24 23.78 -17.27
C THR A 142 14.54 23.52 -15.94
N GLU A 143 13.35 24.10 -15.78
CA GLU A 143 12.49 23.85 -14.62
C GLU A 143 12.02 22.38 -14.54
N LEU A 144 11.50 21.98 -13.39
CA LEU A 144 10.83 20.69 -13.25
C LEU A 144 9.40 20.80 -13.79
N GLU A 145 9.06 19.90 -14.70
CA GLU A 145 7.70 19.72 -15.21
C GLU A 145 7.17 18.38 -14.70
N TRP A 146 5.98 18.42 -14.10
CA TRP A 146 5.32 17.26 -13.53
C TRP A 146 4.17 16.81 -14.42
N VAL A 147 4.00 15.50 -14.58
CA VAL A 147 2.82 14.94 -15.28
C VAL A 147 1.59 15.08 -14.38
N HIS A 148 1.75 14.79 -13.09
CA HIS A 148 0.72 15.05 -12.10
C HIS A 148 1.00 16.38 -11.43
N GLU A 149 0.30 17.45 -11.83
CA GLU A 149 0.35 18.71 -11.10
C GLU A 149 -0.31 18.55 -9.73
N LEU A 150 0.44 18.89 -8.68
CA LEU A 150 -0.06 18.92 -7.31
C LEU A 150 -0.24 20.38 -6.92
N SER A 151 -1.45 20.77 -6.52
CA SER A 151 -1.70 22.14 -6.11
C SER A 151 -1.03 22.43 -4.77
N ASP A 152 -0.24 23.50 -4.71
CA ASP A 152 0.50 23.93 -3.51
C ASP A 152 -0.39 24.26 -2.31
N SER A 153 -1.69 24.48 -2.55
CA SER A 153 -2.70 24.84 -1.55
C SER A 153 -3.48 23.66 -0.97
N VAL A 154 -3.25 22.43 -1.43
CA VAL A 154 -4.06 21.29 -0.98
C VAL A 154 -3.49 20.67 0.29
N GLU A 155 -4.13 20.98 1.41
CA GLU A 155 -3.93 20.28 2.67
C GLU A 155 -4.66 18.93 2.63
N ILE A 156 -3.92 17.83 2.78
CA ILE A 156 -4.47 16.48 2.85
C ILE A 156 -4.41 16.02 4.30
N GLY A 157 -5.53 16.13 5.01
CA GLY A 157 -5.65 15.68 6.39
C GLY A 157 -6.12 14.24 6.53
N CYS A 158 -6.75 13.68 5.49
CA CYS A 158 -7.32 12.33 5.54
C CYS A 158 -7.33 11.63 4.17
N PHE A 159 -7.69 10.34 4.18
CA PHE A 159 -7.80 9.53 2.97
C PHE A 159 -8.81 10.11 1.96
N GLU A 160 -9.92 10.67 2.42
CA GLU A 160 -10.97 11.18 1.54
C GLU A 160 -10.50 12.42 0.76
N ASP A 161 -9.69 13.28 1.36
CA ASP A 161 -9.06 14.41 0.67
C ASP A 161 -8.06 13.90 -0.38
N LEU A 162 -7.23 12.91 0.00
CA LEU A 162 -6.31 12.25 -0.94
C LEU A 162 -7.04 11.64 -2.14
N ARG A 163 -8.14 10.93 -1.90
CA ARG A 163 -8.96 10.33 -2.95
C ARG A 163 -9.47 11.40 -3.92
N ARG A 164 -9.91 12.55 -3.39
CA ARG A 164 -10.40 13.69 -4.18
C ARG A 164 -9.30 14.28 -5.06
N VAL A 165 -8.12 14.50 -4.50
CA VAL A 165 -6.92 14.96 -5.22
C VAL A 165 -6.51 13.99 -6.31
N ALA A 166 -6.53 12.69 -6.00
CA ALA A 166 -6.22 11.64 -6.96
C ALA A 166 -7.27 11.50 -8.09
N GLY A 167 -8.42 12.18 -7.99
CA GLY A 167 -9.52 12.04 -8.93
C GLY A 167 -10.16 10.64 -8.94
N VAL A 168 -9.90 9.83 -7.91
CA VAL A 168 -10.38 8.45 -7.84
C VAL A 168 -11.84 8.45 -7.41
N ARG A 169 -12.74 8.10 -8.32
CA ARG A 169 -14.16 7.91 -7.97
C ARG A 169 -14.34 6.63 -7.14
N PRO A 170 -15.30 6.61 -6.20
CA PRO A 170 -15.64 5.38 -5.49
C PRO A 170 -16.04 4.31 -6.49
N ALA A 171 -15.60 3.08 -6.28
CA ALA A 171 -16.00 1.99 -7.15
C ALA A 171 -17.51 1.72 -7.04
N VAL A 172 -18.14 1.26 -8.12
CA VAL A 172 -19.57 0.91 -8.10
C VAL A 172 -19.72 -0.56 -7.71
N GLY A 173 -20.74 -0.88 -6.92
CA GLY A 173 -21.11 -2.25 -6.57
C GLY A 173 -21.24 -2.44 -5.07
N ASN A 174 -20.89 -3.65 -4.62
CA ASN A 174 -20.87 -4.04 -3.23
C ASN A 174 -20.10 -3.03 -2.34
N PRO A 175 -20.65 -2.59 -1.20
CA PRO A 175 -20.02 -1.59 -0.33
C PRO A 175 -18.59 -1.94 0.11
N VAL A 176 -18.36 -3.14 0.64
CA VAL A 176 -17.03 -3.51 1.16
C VAL A 176 -15.99 -3.66 0.04
N VAL A 177 -16.42 -4.21 -1.11
CA VAL A 177 -15.58 -4.31 -2.30
C VAL A 177 -15.27 -2.93 -2.88
N SER A 178 -16.27 -2.06 -2.89
CA SER A 178 -16.14 -0.68 -3.38
C SER A 178 -15.10 0.09 -2.58
N GLU A 179 -15.16 -0.01 -1.26
CA GLU A 179 -14.20 0.63 -0.36
C GLU A 179 -12.78 0.10 -0.61
N ALA A 180 -12.57 -1.22 -0.58
CA ALA A 180 -11.27 -1.83 -0.80
C ALA A 180 -10.66 -1.45 -2.17
N LEU A 181 -11.45 -1.50 -3.25
CA LEU A 181 -11.02 -1.10 -4.59
C LEU A 181 -10.69 0.39 -4.68
N THR A 182 -11.43 1.24 -3.97
CA THR A 182 -11.20 2.68 -3.94
C THR A 182 -9.86 2.98 -3.28
N ILE A 183 -9.57 2.38 -2.12
CA ILE A 183 -8.25 2.48 -1.46
C ILE A 183 -7.15 2.01 -2.40
N ALA A 184 -7.31 0.83 -2.99
CA ALA A 184 -6.27 0.25 -3.82
C ALA A 184 -5.98 1.07 -5.09
N ARG A 185 -7.00 1.69 -5.70
CA ARG A 185 -6.84 2.65 -6.81
C ARG A 185 -6.13 3.92 -6.37
N THR A 186 -6.45 4.45 -5.19
CA THR A 186 -5.75 5.61 -4.61
C THR A 186 -4.28 5.28 -4.34
N LEU A 187 -3.97 4.12 -3.75
CA LEU A 187 -2.59 3.66 -3.53
C LEU A 187 -1.81 3.54 -4.84
N ARG A 188 -2.43 2.98 -5.90
CA ARG A 188 -1.81 2.92 -7.23
C ARG A 188 -1.46 4.30 -7.77
N TRP A 189 -2.34 5.28 -7.58
CA TRP A 189 -2.06 6.66 -7.96
C TRP A 189 -0.90 7.23 -7.16
N VAL A 190 -0.86 7.04 -5.83
CA VAL A 190 0.27 7.47 -4.97
C VAL A 190 1.60 6.89 -5.47
N VAL A 191 1.65 5.59 -5.80
CA VAL A 191 2.86 4.96 -6.38
C VAL A 191 3.26 5.62 -7.69
N SER A 192 2.29 5.92 -8.56
CA SER A 192 2.57 6.59 -9.83
C SER A 192 3.20 7.97 -9.64
N VAL A 193 2.64 8.79 -8.73
CA VAL A 193 3.17 10.13 -8.43
C VAL A 193 4.56 10.04 -7.78
N TRP A 194 4.79 9.05 -6.91
CA TRP A 194 6.10 8.79 -6.33
C TRP A 194 7.14 8.39 -7.38
N ALA A 195 6.81 7.43 -8.24
CA ALA A 195 7.70 6.98 -9.30
C ALA A 195 8.08 8.11 -10.27
N GLU A 196 7.13 9.01 -10.57
CA GLU A 196 7.39 10.23 -11.33
C GLU A 196 8.37 11.16 -10.60
N THR A 197 8.18 11.34 -9.29
CA THR A 197 9.04 12.17 -8.43
C THR A 197 10.48 11.64 -8.41
N GLU A 198 10.65 10.36 -8.12
CA GLU A 198 11.98 9.75 -8.02
C GLU A 198 12.68 9.61 -9.38
N LYS A 199 11.93 9.56 -10.49
CA LYS A 199 12.50 9.56 -11.85
C LYS A 199 13.33 10.81 -12.16
N VAL A 200 13.13 11.91 -11.42
CA VAL A 200 13.96 13.12 -11.55
C VAL A 200 15.43 12.82 -11.25
N LYS A 201 15.72 12.01 -10.22
CA LYS A 201 17.09 11.61 -9.84
C LYS A 201 17.81 10.87 -10.99
N ASN A 202 17.07 10.10 -11.80
CA ASN A 202 17.62 9.39 -12.95
C ASN A 202 17.99 10.31 -14.11
N ARG A 203 17.33 11.47 -14.22
CA ARG A 203 17.52 12.43 -15.31
C ARG A 203 18.44 13.60 -14.94
N ARG A 204 18.57 13.91 -13.65
CA ARG A 204 19.29 15.08 -13.13
C ARG A 204 20.30 14.64 -12.07
N ARG A 205 21.55 14.48 -12.50
CA ARG A 205 22.66 13.98 -11.66
C ARG A 205 22.84 14.78 -10.36
N TYR A 206 22.77 16.11 -10.43
CA TYR A 206 22.92 16.97 -9.25
C TYR A 206 21.79 16.78 -8.22
N VAL A 207 20.57 16.45 -8.64
CA VAL A 207 19.47 16.10 -7.72
C VAL A 207 19.79 14.78 -7.02
N ARG A 208 20.28 13.77 -7.76
CA ARG A 208 20.70 12.49 -7.17
C ARG A 208 21.87 12.65 -6.20
N GLU A 209 22.86 13.47 -6.54
CA GLU A 209 24.00 13.74 -5.66
C GLU A 209 23.58 14.43 -4.35
N ALA A 210 22.59 15.33 -4.40
CA ALA A 210 22.06 16.01 -3.22
C ALA A 210 21.10 15.14 -2.37
N HIS A 211 20.28 14.30 -3.01
CA HIS A 211 19.16 13.60 -2.36
C HIS A 211 19.28 12.07 -2.32
N GLY A 212 20.43 11.53 -2.74
CA GLY A 212 20.70 10.09 -2.81
C GLY A 212 20.01 9.37 -3.97
N GLU A 213 20.06 8.05 -3.92
CA GLU A 213 19.49 7.17 -4.95
C GLU A 213 17.96 7.20 -4.96
N ALA A 214 17.38 6.77 -6.09
CA ALA A 214 15.93 6.69 -6.24
C ALA A 214 15.34 5.60 -5.33
N GLU A 215 14.29 5.96 -4.58
CA GLU A 215 13.59 5.05 -3.67
C GLU A 215 12.34 4.45 -4.35
N PRO A 216 11.96 3.18 -4.10
CA PRO A 216 10.85 2.54 -4.79
C PRO A 216 9.46 2.96 -4.29
N LEU A 217 9.36 3.46 -3.06
CA LEU A 217 8.12 3.87 -2.39
C LEU A 217 8.38 5.07 -1.46
N PRO A 218 7.33 5.84 -1.08
CA PRO A 218 7.44 6.85 -0.03
C PRO A 218 8.00 6.26 1.28
N PRO A 219 8.82 7.00 2.06
CA PRO A 219 9.54 6.47 3.22
C PRO A 219 8.69 5.73 4.26
N SER A 220 7.56 6.32 4.67
CA SER A 220 6.63 5.69 5.63
C SER A 220 6.10 4.35 5.12
N TRP A 221 5.69 4.32 3.86
CA TRP A 221 5.19 3.12 3.20
C TRP A 221 6.30 2.08 3.00
N LEU A 222 7.48 2.49 2.56
CA LEU A 222 8.63 1.60 2.39
C LEU A 222 9.03 0.93 3.70
N SER A 223 9.10 1.70 4.79
CA SER A 223 9.38 1.19 6.14
C SER A 223 8.36 0.13 6.57
N ALA A 224 7.07 0.41 6.38
CA ALA A 224 6.00 -0.54 6.68
C ALA A 224 6.11 -1.84 5.87
N VAL A 225 6.42 -1.72 4.57
CA VAL A 225 6.61 -2.87 3.65
C VAL A 225 7.84 -3.70 4.05
N GLN A 226 8.94 -3.07 4.46
CA GLN A 226 10.15 -3.74 4.92
C GLN A 226 9.89 -4.52 6.20
N VAL A 227 9.30 -3.87 7.22
CA VAL A 227 8.94 -4.52 8.49
C VAL A 227 7.97 -5.68 8.25
N ALA A 228 6.97 -5.47 7.40
CA ALA A 228 6.03 -6.52 7.05
C ALA A 228 6.74 -7.71 6.40
N SER A 229 7.64 -7.49 5.45
CA SER A 229 8.31 -8.55 4.68
C SER A 229 9.04 -9.60 5.55
N GLU A 230 9.49 -9.19 6.74
CA GLU A 230 10.16 -10.01 7.75
C GLU A 230 9.18 -10.72 8.69
N THR A 231 7.95 -10.22 8.82
CA THR A 231 6.94 -10.78 9.70
C THR A 231 6.53 -12.17 9.23
N ARG A 232 6.58 -13.14 10.13
CA ARG A 232 6.02 -14.49 9.95
C ARG A 232 5.06 -14.78 11.08
N LEU A 233 3.87 -15.27 10.73
CA LEU A 233 2.84 -15.61 11.69
C LEU A 233 2.83 -17.14 11.90
N PRO A 234 2.61 -17.63 13.13
CA PRO A 234 2.51 -19.06 13.41
C PRO A 234 1.13 -19.61 12.99
N LEU A 235 0.85 -19.59 11.68
CA LEU A 235 -0.41 -19.95 11.01
C LEU A 235 -0.55 -21.43 10.66
#